data_AF-A0A2D6J1W3-F1
#
_entry.id   AF-A0A2D6J1W3-F1
#
_cell.length_a   1.000
_cell.length_b   1.000
_cell.length_c   1.000
_cell.angle_alpha   90.00
_cell.angle_beta   90.00
_cell.angle_gamma   90.00
#
_symmetry.space_group_name_H-M   'P 1'
#
loop_
_entity.id
_entity.type
_entity.pdbx_description
1 polymer ?
#
loop_
_entity_poly.entity_id
_entity_poly.type
_entity_poly.pdbx_seq_one_letter_code
_entity_poly.pdbx_strand_id
1 'polypeptide(L)'
;MRWHSINMIPLEYICPECRSGLQPRRQSYYCPECSKEYPYYVVGDVCIIDFKSLDATDCECNRDGGSECTVDLKNQTLNYYQTGKAKKNSTELRYTFIKEGFGTGNRILDLGCGGGPYSCLFTRDNESYGLDNCPKRMLLDENNAMERGYQALIVGEGLSLPFTDTSFDIVICAEVIEHVVEVRQLINEIDRVLKKGGKLILSTPNLVSLGNRIGMTFGKG
;
A
#
# COMPACT_ATOMS: atom_id res chain seq x y z
N MET A 1 -22.35 2.24 -25.65
CA MET A 1 -21.76 1.48 -24.53
C MET A 1 -21.86 2.36 -23.30
N ARG A 2 -22.51 1.86 -22.24
CA ARG A 2 -22.90 2.64 -21.06
C ARG A 2 -21.66 2.94 -20.21
N TRP A 3 -21.39 4.22 -20.04
CA TRP A 3 -20.47 4.78 -19.08
C TRP A 3 -20.91 4.34 -17.68
N HIS A 4 -20.24 3.33 -17.11
CA HIS A 4 -20.34 3.06 -15.68
C HIS A 4 -19.44 4.09 -15.00
N SER A 5 -20.09 5.20 -14.67
CA SER A 5 -19.82 6.22 -13.68
C SER A 5 -18.43 6.22 -13.05
N ILE A 6 -17.80 7.39 -13.11
CA ILE A 6 -16.67 7.89 -12.31
C ILE A 6 -16.93 7.84 -10.77
N ASN A 7 -18.00 7.15 -10.33
CA ASN A 7 -18.41 6.96 -8.93
C ASN A 7 -17.68 5.81 -8.21
N MET A 8 -16.67 5.18 -8.81
CA MET A 8 -16.02 4.00 -8.21
C MET A 8 -14.93 4.31 -7.18
N ILE A 9 -14.58 5.58 -6.95
CA ILE A 9 -13.52 5.93 -5.98
C ILE A 9 -14.06 7.01 -5.02
N PRO A 10 -14.59 6.64 -3.84
CA PRO A 10 -15.29 7.55 -2.93
C PRO A 10 -14.39 8.53 -2.15
N LEU A 11 -13.12 8.64 -2.53
CA LEU A 11 -12.08 9.28 -1.73
C LEU A 11 -11.40 10.39 -2.54
N GLU A 12 -11.26 11.54 -1.91
CA GLU A 12 -10.57 12.70 -2.46
C GLU A 12 -9.06 12.56 -2.25
N TYR A 13 -8.30 12.71 -3.34
CA TYR A 13 -6.85 12.62 -3.29
C TYR A 13 -6.20 14.00 -3.31
N ILE A 14 -5.06 14.11 -2.64
CA ILE A 14 -4.18 15.28 -2.68
C ILE A 14 -2.86 14.92 -3.36
N CYS A 15 -2.25 15.90 -4.01
CA CYS A 15 -0.99 15.76 -4.69
C CYS A 15 0.14 15.47 -3.68
N PRO A 16 0.91 14.36 -3.81
CA PRO A 16 2.04 14.08 -2.94
C PRO A 16 3.12 15.17 -2.92
N GLU A 17 3.20 15.99 -3.96
CA GLU A 17 4.28 16.97 -4.18
C GLU A 17 3.96 18.34 -3.58
N CYS A 18 2.77 18.86 -3.88
CA CYS A 18 2.37 20.21 -3.49
C CYS A 18 1.13 20.24 -2.59
N ARG A 19 0.62 19.06 -2.20
CA ARG A 19 -0.49 18.87 -1.25
C ARG A 19 -1.83 19.47 -1.67
N SER A 20 -1.94 19.91 -2.93
CA SER A 20 -3.16 20.47 -3.49
C SER A 20 -4.15 19.38 -3.90
N GLY A 21 -5.44 19.67 -3.83
CA GLY A 21 -6.49 18.74 -4.26
C GLY A 21 -6.33 18.32 -5.72
N LEU A 22 -6.50 17.02 -5.98
CA LEU A 22 -6.42 16.47 -7.33
C LEU A 22 -7.77 16.47 -8.02
N GLN A 23 -7.75 16.77 -9.31
CA GLN A 23 -8.94 16.75 -10.15
C GLN A 23 -8.97 15.46 -10.96
N PRO A 24 -10.07 14.69 -10.91
CA PRO A 24 -10.18 13.49 -11.73
C PRO A 24 -10.23 13.87 -13.21
N ARG A 25 -9.49 13.11 -14.03
CA ARG A 25 -9.52 13.14 -15.48
C ARG A 25 -9.76 11.73 -16.01
N ARG A 26 -9.90 11.59 -17.32
CA ARG A 26 -10.04 10.28 -17.95
C ARG A 26 -8.74 9.48 -17.74
N GLN A 27 -8.80 8.45 -16.90
CA GLN A 27 -7.67 7.54 -16.59
C GLN A 27 -6.49 8.20 -15.87
N SER A 28 -6.70 9.36 -15.25
CA SER A 28 -5.68 10.01 -14.43
C SER A 28 -6.29 10.95 -13.40
N TYR A 29 -5.47 11.36 -12.43
CA TYR A 29 -5.69 12.50 -11.55
C TYR A 29 -4.71 13.61 -11.91
N TYR A 30 -5.21 14.84 -12.06
CA TYR A 30 -4.40 16.00 -12.42
C TYR A 30 -4.30 16.98 -11.25
N CYS A 31 -3.08 17.45 -10.98
CA CYS A 31 -2.85 18.53 -10.03
C CYS A 31 -2.81 19.89 -10.74
N PRO A 32 -3.74 20.82 -10.44
CA PRO A 32 -3.75 22.14 -11.07
C PRO A 32 -2.56 23.03 -10.65
N GLU A 33 -1.99 22.80 -9.46
CA GLU A 33 -0.92 23.66 -8.93
C GLU A 33 0.47 23.31 -9.46
N CYS A 34 0.82 22.01 -9.52
CA CYS A 34 2.14 21.58 -10.01
C CYS A 34 2.10 20.94 -11.40
N SER A 35 0.92 20.86 -12.02
CA SER A 35 0.70 20.23 -13.33
C SER A 35 1.09 18.75 -13.45
N LYS A 36 1.38 18.06 -12.34
CA LYS A 36 1.60 16.60 -12.35
C LYS A 36 0.31 15.86 -12.67
N GLU A 37 0.47 14.73 -13.33
CA GLU A 37 -0.59 13.82 -13.72
C GLU A 37 -0.27 12.42 -13.21
N TYR A 38 -1.24 11.80 -12.55
CA TYR A 38 -1.11 10.50 -11.89
C TYR A 38 -2.08 9.52 -12.55
N PRO A 39 -1.59 8.55 -13.33
CA PRO A 39 -2.48 7.63 -14.02
C PRO A 39 -3.20 6.72 -13.03
N TYR A 40 -4.39 6.27 -13.40
CA TYR A 40 -5.07 5.18 -12.72
C TYR A 40 -5.63 4.16 -13.70
N TYR A 41 -5.75 2.94 -13.22
CA TYR A 41 -6.19 1.77 -13.96
C TYR A 41 -7.33 1.12 -13.21
N VAL A 42 -8.23 0.45 -13.93
CA VAL A 42 -9.29 -0.35 -13.34
C VAL A 42 -9.10 -1.77 -13.85
N VAL A 43 -8.85 -2.70 -12.92
CA VAL A 43 -8.63 -4.12 -13.20
C VAL A 43 -9.67 -4.91 -12.41
N GLY A 44 -10.63 -5.49 -13.12
CA GLY A 44 -11.83 -6.05 -12.49
C GLY A 44 -12.57 -4.95 -11.72
N ASP A 45 -12.77 -5.17 -10.41
CA ASP A 45 -13.46 -4.24 -9.51
C ASP A 45 -12.48 -3.37 -8.68
N VAL A 46 -11.18 -3.45 -8.94
CA VAL A 46 -10.14 -2.74 -8.16
C VAL A 46 -9.56 -1.57 -8.97
N CYS A 47 -9.44 -0.41 -8.34
CA CYS A 47 -8.73 0.73 -8.91
C CYS A 47 -7.26 0.73 -8.48
N ILE A 48 -6.32 0.85 -9.44
CA ILE A 48 -4.89 1.00 -9.17
C ILE A 48 -4.51 2.44 -9.50
N ILE A 49 -3.98 3.19 -8.54
CA ILE A 49 -3.58 4.59 -8.71
C ILE A 49 -2.08 4.72 -8.54
N ASP A 50 -1.42 5.38 -9.50
CA ASP A 50 0.03 5.49 -9.56
C ASP A 50 0.52 6.91 -9.23
N PHE A 51 1.03 7.07 -8.01
CA PHE A 51 1.64 8.32 -7.54
C PHE A 51 3.18 8.33 -7.60
N LYS A 52 3.82 7.17 -7.86
CA LYS A 52 5.29 7.02 -7.81
C LYS A 52 5.91 6.72 -9.17
N SER A 53 5.09 6.56 -10.21
CA SER A 53 5.44 5.95 -11.49
C SER A 53 5.73 4.45 -11.32
N LEU A 54 4.88 3.62 -11.91
CA LEU A 54 5.05 2.16 -12.01
C LEU A 54 6.37 1.76 -12.70
N ASP A 55 6.95 2.67 -13.48
CA ASP A 55 8.20 2.50 -14.21
C ASP A 55 9.46 2.93 -13.41
N ALA A 56 9.30 3.51 -12.21
CA ALA A 56 10.43 3.95 -11.38
C ALA A 56 10.95 2.80 -10.49
N THR A 57 12.04 2.18 -10.96
CA THR A 57 12.50 0.82 -10.67
C THR A 57 13.37 0.60 -9.42
N ASP A 58 13.48 1.56 -8.51
CA ASP A 58 14.14 1.31 -7.21
C ASP A 58 13.11 0.86 -6.15
N CYS A 59 12.61 -0.38 -6.32
CA CYS A 59 11.94 -1.07 -5.22
C CYS A 59 13.01 -1.73 -4.33
N GLU A 60 12.80 -1.73 -3.02
CA GLU A 60 13.63 -2.54 -2.10
C GLU A 60 13.57 -4.05 -2.41
N CYS A 61 12.63 -4.48 -3.26
CA CYS A 61 12.54 -5.83 -3.79
C CYS A 61 13.72 -6.25 -4.68
N ASN A 62 14.55 -5.30 -5.14
CA ASN A 62 15.78 -5.58 -5.88
C ASN A 62 16.96 -6.01 -5.00
N ARG A 63 16.82 -6.00 -3.66
CA ARG A 63 17.90 -6.38 -2.72
C ARG A 63 18.37 -7.84 -2.86
N ASP A 64 17.56 -8.72 -3.46
CA ASP A 64 17.91 -10.12 -3.69
C ASP A 64 18.59 -10.36 -5.07
N GLY A 65 19.02 -9.30 -5.78
CA GLY A 65 19.88 -9.42 -6.97
C GLY A 65 19.18 -9.89 -8.26
N GLY A 66 17.85 -9.76 -8.35
CA GLY A 66 17.07 -10.25 -9.50
C GLY A 66 16.19 -9.17 -10.15
N SER A 67 16.63 -8.71 -11.33
CA SER A 67 15.86 -8.12 -12.45
C SER A 67 15.08 -6.80 -12.25
N GLU A 68 15.27 -5.90 -13.20
CA GLU A 68 14.48 -4.69 -13.47
C GLU A 68 12.98 -5.05 -13.58
N CYS A 69 12.15 -4.46 -12.72
CA CYS A 69 10.73 -4.81 -12.61
C CYS A 69 9.88 -3.80 -13.37
N THR A 70 9.45 -4.15 -14.58
CA THR A 70 8.53 -3.34 -15.37
C THR A 70 7.09 -3.81 -15.16
N VAL A 71 6.19 -2.91 -14.77
CA VAL A 71 4.74 -3.18 -14.67
C VAL A 71 4.02 -2.48 -15.81
N ASP A 72 3.62 -3.20 -16.87
CA ASP A 72 2.80 -2.65 -17.95
C ASP A 72 1.30 -2.84 -17.66
N LEU A 73 0.65 -1.82 -17.10
CA LEU A 73 -0.82 -1.78 -16.96
C LEU A 73 -1.53 -1.15 -18.17
N LYS A 74 -0.81 -0.60 -19.17
CA LYS A 74 -1.42 0.11 -20.30
C LYS A 74 -2.26 -0.82 -21.19
N ASN A 75 -1.93 -2.12 -21.21
CA ASN A 75 -2.63 -3.13 -21.99
C ASN A 75 -3.57 -4.03 -21.17
N GLN A 76 -3.83 -3.71 -19.88
CA GLN A 76 -4.61 -4.56 -18.95
C GLN A 76 -4.06 -5.99 -18.73
N THR A 77 -2.86 -6.29 -19.25
CA THR A 77 -2.21 -7.59 -19.12
C THR A 77 -0.97 -7.44 -18.25
N LEU A 78 -1.02 -7.99 -17.04
CA LEU A 78 0.16 -8.09 -16.18
C LEU A 78 1.10 -9.16 -16.76
N ASN A 79 2.11 -8.73 -17.50
CA ASN A 79 3.16 -9.64 -17.98
C ASN A 79 4.23 -9.79 -16.91
N TYR A 80 4.48 -11.03 -16.52
CA TYR A 80 5.36 -11.42 -15.43
C TYR A 80 6.59 -12.14 -15.95
N TYR A 81 7.76 -11.81 -15.38
CA TYR A 81 8.97 -12.62 -15.47
C TYR A 81 9.59 -12.72 -14.06
N GLN A 82 9.39 -13.84 -13.35
CA GLN A 82 10.21 -14.17 -12.16
C GLN A 82 11.32 -15.15 -12.51
N THR A 83 12.45 -14.92 -11.85
CA THR A 83 13.46 -15.95 -11.53
C THR A 83 13.71 -15.91 -10.02
N GLY A 84 13.08 -16.79 -9.23
CA GLY A 84 13.37 -16.88 -7.78
C GLY A 84 12.34 -17.64 -6.94
N LYS A 85 12.79 -18.27 -5.83
CA LYS A 85 11.96 -19.08 -4.91
C LYS A 85 11.29 -18.26 -3.81
N ALA A 86 10.04 -18.57 -3.51
CA ALA A 86 9.28 -18.04 -2.38
C ALA A 86 9.93 -18.36 -1.01
N LYS A 87 9.99 -17.38 -0.10
CA LYS A 87 10.39 -17.58 1.32
C LYS A 87 9.18 -18.06 2.14
N LYS A 88 9.40 -19.00 3.07
CA LYS A 88 8.36 -19.53 3.98
C LYS A 88 7.97 -18.50 5.05
N ASN A 89 6.66 -18.41 5.31
CA ASN A 89 6.00 -17.32 6.02
C ASN A 89 6.04 -17.41 7.56
N SER A 90 6.33 -16.26 8.20
CA SER A 90 6.15 -15.99 9.64
C SER A 90 4.80 -15.31 9.94
N THR A 91 3.84 -15.37 9.01
CA THR A 91 2.57 -14.63 9.04
C THR A 91 1.62 -15.11 10.14
N GLU A 92 1.63 -16.40 10.50
CA GLU A 92 0.68 -17.02 11.46
C GLU A 92 0.66 -16.37 12.85
N LEU A 93 1.82 -16.01 13.42
CA LEU A 93 1.88 -15.38 14.74
C LEU A 93 1.31 -13.96 14.74
N ARG A 94 1.41 -13.24 13.61
CA ARG A 94 0.99 -11.83 13.48
C ARG A 94 -0.51 -11.69 13.29
N TYR A 95 -1.16 -12.67 12.64
CA TYR A 95 -2.62 -12.73 12.57
C TYR A 95 -3.28 -12.61 13.93
N THR A 96 -2.68 -13.16 14.99
CA THR A 96 -3.24 -13.09 16.35
C THR A 96 -3.31 -11.66 16.89
N PHE A 97 -2.35 -10.79 16.55
CA PHE A 97 -2.31 -9.40 17.03
C PHE A 97 -3.17 -8.45 16.19
N ILE A 98 -3.36 -8.76 14.92
CA ILE A 98 -4.10 -7.93 13.96
C ILE A 98 -5.58 -8.39 13.88
N LYS A 99 -6.01 -9.42 14.63
CA LYS A 99 -7.32 -10.07 14.44
C LYS A 99 -8.55 -9.33 14.95
N GLU A 100 -8.39 -8.27 15.73
CA GLU A 100 -9.53 -7.66 16.44
C GLU A 100 -9.63 -6.15 16.23
N GLY A 101 -10.87 -5.65 16.24
CA GLY A 101 -11.15 -4.21 16.29
C GLY A 101 -11.38 -3.50 14.96
N PHE A 102 -11.50 -4.24 13.85
CA PHE A 102 -11.81 -3.66 12.53
C PHE A 102 -13.25 -3.19 12.37
N GLY A 103 -14.22 -3.81 13.05
CA GLY A 103 -15.63 -3.49 12.87
C GLY A 103 -16.13 -3.70 11.43
N THR A 104 -17.23 -3.05 11.10
CA THR A 104 -17.88 -3.10 9.78
C THR A 104 -18.20 -1.70 9.29
N GLY A 105 -18.11 -1.45 7.99
CA GLY A 105 -18.40 -0.15 7.38
C GLY A 105 -17.36 0.94 7.70
N ASN A 106 -16.20 0.55 8.24
CA ASN A 106 -15.09 1.47 8.44
C ASN A 106 -14.33 1.70 7.14
N ARG A 107 -13.62 2.83 7.07
CA ARG A 107 -12.62 3.07 6.06
C ARG A 107 -11.23 2.76 6.58
N ILE A 108 -10.53 1.86 5.90
CA ILE A 108 -9.28 1.26 6.36
C ILE A 108 -8.17 1.50 5.33
N LEU A 109 -7.03 2.01 5.79
CA LEU A 109 -5.79 2.07 5.02
C LEU A 109 -4.84 0.98 5.51
N ASP A 110 -4.44 0.08 4.62
CA ASP A 110 -3.35 -0.86 4.82
C ASP A 110 -2.06 -0.26 4.23
N LEU A 111 -1.29 0.39 5.09
CA LEU A 111 -0.06 1.09 4.74
C LEU A 111 1.11 0.10 4.72
N GLY A 112 1.72 -0.06 3.56
CA GLY A 112 2.69 -1.13 3.25
C GLY A 112 2.01 -2.48 3.01
N CYS A 113 0.91 -2.49 2.26
CA CYS A 113 0.06 -3.68 2.12
C CYS A 113 0.77 -4.88 1.45
N GLY A 114 1.84 -4.67 0.68
CA GLY A 114 2.49 -5.74 -0.08
C GLY A 114 1.48 -6.56 -0.90
N GLY A 115 1.51 -7.89 -0.76
CA GLY A 115 0.52 -8.80 -1.38
C GLY A 115 -0.82 -8.91 -0.61
N GLY A 116 -1.09 -8.02 0.35
CA GLY A 116 -2.28 -8.03 1.19
C GLY A 116 -2.39 -9.24 2.14
N PRO A 117 -1.35 -9.60 2.92
CA PRO A 117 -1.39 -10.79 3.76
C PRO A 117 -2.48 -10.71 4.85
N TYR A 118 -2.85 -9.52 5.30
CA TYR A 118 -3.85 -9.33 6.36
C TYR A 118 -5.24 -8.96 5.84
N SER A 119 -5.39 -8.81 4.52
CA SER A 119 -6.60 -8.25 3.89
C SER A 119 -7.88 -8.99 4.29
N CYS A 120 -7.80 -10.33 4.36
CA CYS A 120 -8.94 -11.19 4.64
C CYS A 120 -9.60 -10.93 6.00
N LEU A 121 -8.91 -10.23 6.91
CA LEU A 121 -9.42 -9.84 8.22
C LEU A 121 -10.37 -8.64 8.17
N PHE A 122 -10.29 -7.80 7.14
CA PHE A 122 -10.96 -6.51 7.13
C PHE A 122 -11.64 -6.15 5.82
N THR A 123 -11.19 -6.62 4.66
CA THR A 123 -11.68 -6.14 3.35
C THR A 123 -13.13 -6.52 3.06
N ARG A 124 -13.61 -7.65 3.57
CA ARG A 124 -14.97 -8.13 3.27
C ARG A 124 -16.07 -7.18 3.73
N ASP A 125 -15.89 -6.59 4.90
CA ASP A 125 -16.95 -5.84 5.60
C ASP A 125 -16.64 -4.33 5.68
N ASN A 126 -15.59 -3.84 5.00
CA ASN A 126 -15.08 -2.47 5.13
C ASN A 126 -14.62 -1.87 3.78
N GLU A 127 -14.55 -0.53 3.72
CA GLU A 127 -13.98 0.22 2.61
C GLU A 127 -12.45 0.28 2.77
N SER A 128 -11.73 -0.49 1.98
CA SER A 128 -10.33 -0.84 2.23
C SER A 128 -9.41 -0.42 1.08
N TYR A 129 -8.32 0.24 1.46
CA TYR A 129 -7.31 0.80 0.58
C TYR A 129 -5.96 0.20 0.92
N GLY A 130 -5.25 -0.34 -0.06
CA GLY A 130 -3.87 -0.78 0.11
C GLY A 130 -2.91 0.26 -0.46
N LEU A 131 -1.87 0.65 0.26
CA LEU A 131 -0.80 1.51 -0.26
C LEU A 131 0.54 0.81 -0.11
N ASP A 132 1.35 0.78 -1.16
CA ASP A 132 2.72 0.26 -1.08
C ASP A 132 3.63 1.01 -2.07
N ASN A 133 4.91 1.16 -1.72
CA ASN A 133 5.91 1.77 -2.60
C ASN A 133 6.53 0.75 -3.58
N CYS A 134 6.20 -0.54 -3.42
CA CYS A 134 6.66 -1.67 -4.20
C CYS A 134 5.50 -2.25 -5.02
N PRO A 135 5.23 -1.71 -6.23
CA PRO A 135 4.13 -2.19 -7.07
C PRO A 135 4.26 -3.69 -7.43
N LYS A 136 5.48 -4.24 -7.46
CA LYS A 136 5.72 -5.67 -7.70
C LYS A 136 5.03 -6.57 -6.68
N ARG A 137 5.19 -6.30 -5.38
CA ARG A 137 4.56 -7.09 -4.31
C ARG A 137 3.04 -6.99 -4.36
N MET A 138 2.56 -5.81 -4.74
CA MET A 138 1.14 -5.48 -4.77
C MET A 138 0.41 -6.04 -5.99
N LEU A 139 1.07 -6.13 -7.16
CA LEU A 139 0.41 -6.39 -8.44
C LEU A 139 0.90 -7.63 -9.19
N LEU A 140 2.14 -8.10 -8.95
CA LEU A 140 2.78 -9.13 -9.78
C LEU A 140 2.97 -10.48 -9.09
N ASP A 141 2.82 -10.56 -7.78
CA ASP A 141 2.96 -11.82 -7.04
C ASP A 141 1.79 -12.79 -7.35
N GLU A 142 2.01 -14.10 -7.29
CA GLU A 142 0.94 -15.11 -7.33
C GLU A 142 -0.09 -14.89 -6.22
N ASN A 143 0.32 -14.24 -5.13
CA ASN A 143 -0.49 -13.89 -3.98
C ASN A 143 -0.80 -12.38 -3.92
N ASN A 144 -0.78 -11.66 -5.04
CA ASN A 144 -0.91 -10.20 -5.11
C ASN A 144 -2.20 -9.64 -4.47
N ALA A 145 -2.21 -8.32 -4.27
CA ALA A 145 -3.27 -7.63 -3.55
C ALA A 145 -4.55 -7.39 -4.38
N MET A 146 -4.55 -7.58 -5.69
CA MET A 146 -5.74 -7.27 -6.51
C MET A 146 -6.92 -8.19 -6.21
N GLU A 147 -6.66 -9.45 -5.84
CA GLU A 147 -7.70 -10.42 -5.52
C GLU A 147 -8.06 -10.44 -4.02
N ARG A 148 -7.62 -9.43 -3.28
CA ARG A 148 -7.70 -9.39 -1.81
C ARG A 148 -8.87 -8.57 -1.27
N GLY A 149 -9.73 -8.07 -2.15
CA GLY A 149 -10.95 -7.33 -1.79
C GLY A 149 -10.74 -5.85 -1.48
N TYR A 150 -9.58 -5.28 -1.80
CA TYR A 150 -9.38 -3.82 -1.73
C TYR A 150 -10.19 -3.13 -2.81
N GLN A 151 -10.74 -1.96 -2.50
CA GLN A 151 -11.42 -1.09 -3.46
C GLN A 151 -10.40 -0.32 -4.30
N ALA A 152 -9.27 0.07 -3.68
CA ALA A 152 -8.17 0.68 -4.39
C ALA A 152 -6.80 0.25 -3.86
N LEU A 153 -5.85 0.16 -4.79
CA LEU A 153 -4.44 -0.10 -4.57
C LEU A 153 -3.64 1.11 -5.04
N ILE A 154 -2.85 1.68 -4.13
CA ILE A 154 -2.14 2.92 -4.33
C ILE A 154 -0.65 2.62 -4.39
N VAL A 155 -0.04 2.93 -5.53
CA VAL A 155 1.42 2.93 -5.67
C VAL A 155 1.92 4.29 -5.21
N GLY A 156 2.54 4.35 -4.02
CA GLY A 156 2.91 5.62 -3.41
C GLY A 156 3.81 5.45 -2.20
N GLU A 157 4.18 6.56 -1.56
CA GLU A 157 5.04 6.56 -0.38
C GLU A 157 4.26 6.88 0.90
N GLY A 158 4.59 6.18 1.99
CA GLY A 158 4.00 6.45 3.30
C GLY A 158 4.40 7.81 3.90
N LEU A 159 5.46 8.44 3.38
CA LEU A 159 5.96 9.74 3.84
C LEU A 159 5.19 10.94 3.23
N SER A 160 4.40 10.71 2.19
CA SER A 160 3.51 11.71 1.60
C SER A 160 2.26 10.99 1.08
N LEU A 161 1.35 10.69 2.00
CA LEU A 161 0.12 9.97 1.71
C LEU A 161 -0.79 10.83 0.82
N PRO A 162 -1.29 10.31 -0.32
CA PRO A 162 -2.09 11.07 -1.28
C PRO A 162 -3.55 11.23 -0.85
N PHE A 163 -3.85 11.16 0.44
CA PHE A 163 -5.21 11.21 0.97
C PHE A 163 -5.46 12.54 1.67
N THR A 164 -6.69 13.06 1.62
CA THR A 164 -7.10 14.19 2.44
C THR A 164 -7.04 13.87 3.93
N ASP A 165 -6.97 14.92 4.76
CA ASP A 165 -6.97 14.82 6.22
C ASP A 165 -8.23 14.11 6.71
N THR A 166 -8.13 13.39 7.82
CA THR A 166 -9.28 12.73 8.48
C THR A 166 -10.09 11.81 7.55
N SER A 167 -9.42 11.15 6.63
CA SER A 167 -10.05 10.27 5.64
C SER A 167 -10.36 8.88 6.21
N PHE A 168 -9.54 8.33 7.10
CA PHE A 168 -9.62 6.93 7.55
C PHE A 168 -10.07 6.76 9.00
N ASP A 169 -10.85 5.70 9.26
CA ASP A 169 -11.20 5.26 10.62
C ASP A 169 -10.06 4.43 11.22
N ILE A 170 -9.38 3.63 10.39
CA ILE A 170 -8.29 2.74 10.80
C ILE A 170 -7.14 2.82 9.82
N VAL A 171 -5.91 2.91 10.33
CA VAL A 171 -4.68 2.73 9.58
C VAL A 171 -3.95 1.52 10.15
N ILE A 172 -3.60 0.57 9.29
CA ILE A 172 -2.74 -0.57 9.59
C ILE A 172 -1.35 -0.24 9.06
N CYS A 173 -0.32 -0.35 9.89
CA CYS A 173 1.08 -0.13 9.54
C CYS A 173 1.90 -1.29 10.12
N ALA A 174 1.86 -2.44 9.43
CA ALA A 174 2.43 -3.69 9.91
C ALA A 174 3.77 -3.99 9.21
N GLU A 175 4.85 -4.05 9.97
CA GLU A 175 6.21 -4.35 9.47
C GLU A 175 6.69 -3.35 8.39
N VAL A 176 6.36 -2.07 8.59
CA VAL A 176 6.73 -0.97 7.68
C VAL A 176 7.70 -0.01 8.34
N ILE A 177 7.43 0.36 9.60
CA ILE A 177 8.12 1.44 10.29
C ILE A 177 9.63 1.19 10.43
N GLU A 178 10.07 -0.07 10.50
CA GLU A 178 11.49 -0.45 10.53
C GLU A 178 12.25 -0.20 9.22
N HIS A 179 11.54 -0.03 8.12
CA HIS A 179 12.11 0.26 6.80
C HIS A 179 12.13 1.76 6.49
N VAL A 180 11.53 2.58 7.35
CA VAL A 180 11.38 4.02 7.14
C VAL A 180 12.42 4.79 7.93
N VAL A 181 13.23 5.60 7.24
CA VAL A 181 14.23 6.47 7.87
C VAL A 181 13.54 7.61 8.64
N GLU A 182 12.58 8.27 8.00
CA GLU A 182 11.87 9.44 8.54
C GLU A 182 10.61 9.04 9.34
N VAL A 183 10.79 8.24 10.39
CA VAL A 183 9.69 7.69 11.20
C VAL A 183 8.72 8.76 11.70
N ARG A 184 9.22 9.94 12.13
CA ARG A 184 8.37 11.04 12.59
C ARG A 184 7.42 11.53 11.51
N GLN A 185 7.91 11.65 10.28
CA GLN A 185 7.10 12.07 9.15
C GLN A 185 6.03 11.03 8.81
N LEU A 186 6.38 9.74 8.83
CA LEU A 186 5.41 8.65 8.67
C LEU A 186 4.28 8.75 9.71
N ILE A 187 4.63 8.89 10.99
CA ILE A 187 3.63 8.99 12.07
C ILE A 187 2.77 10.25 11.90
N ASN A 188 3.35 11.38 11.49
CA ASN A 188 2.58 12.60 11.22
C ASN A 188 1.60 12.43 10.05
N GLU A 189 1.99 11.74 8.97
CA GLU A 189 1.07 11.46 7.87
C GLU A 189 -0.05 10.49 8.29
N ILE A 190 0.26 9.47 9.09
CA ILE A 190 -0.74 8.55 9.65
C ILE A 190 -1.74 9.31 10.52
N ASP A 191 -1.26 10.15 11.44
CA ASP A 191 -2.11 10.97 12.32
C ASP A 191 -3.00 11.91 11.51
N ARG A 192 -2.44 12.57 10.49
CA ARG A 192 -3.18 13.48 9.61
C ARG A 192 -4.34 12.80 8.89
N VAL A 193 -4.13 11.61 8.34
CA VAL A 193 -5.18 10.91 7.58
C VAL A 193 -6.18 10.20 8.49
N LEU A 194 -5.87 9.96 9.76
CA LEU A 194 -6.80 9.39 10.72
C LEU A 194 -7.87 10.41 11.13
N LYS A 195 -9.12 9.95 11.19
CA LYS A 195 -10.19 10.69 11.85
C LYS A 195 -9.90 10.84 13.34
N LYS A 196 -10.49 11.86 13.98
CA LYS A 196 -10.44 11.98 15.45
C LYS A 196 -11.04 10.72 16.09
N GLY A 197 -10.27 10.07 16.97
CA GLY A 197 -10.67 8.81 17.60
C GLY A 197 -10.48 7.57 16.72
N GLY A 198 -9.91 7.74 15.52
CA GLY A 198 -9.48 6.65 14.66
C GLY A 198 -8.33 5.85 15.29
N LYS A 199 -8.07 4.66 14.73
CA LYS A 199 -7.14 3.70 15.31
C LYS A 199 -5.93 3.48 14.39
N LEU A 200 -4.75 3.52 14.99
CA LEU A 200 -3.53 2.99 14.39
C LEU A 200 -3.27 1.58 14.93
N ILE A 201 -3.18 0.59 14.04
CA ILE A 201 -2.68 -0.75 14.34
C ILE A 201 -1.26 -0.82 13.78
N LEU A 202 -0.26 -0.88 14.67
CA LEU A 202 1.15 -0.83 14.30
C LEU A 202 1.90 -2.06 14.81
N SER A 203 2.68 -2.70 13.94
CA SER A 203 3.62 -3.77 14.32
C SER A 203 5.00 -3.51 13.76
N THR A 204 6.03 -3.93 14.49
CA THR A 204 7.42 -3.91 14.04
C THR A 204 8.18 -5.06 14.73
N PRO A 205 9.19 -5.66 14.08
CA PRO A 205 10.00 -6.71 14.67
C PRO A 205 10.59 -6.27 16.01
N ASN A 206 10.44 -7.14 17.02
CA ASN A 206 11.18 -6.96 18.27
C ASN A 206 12.66 -7.36 18.05
N LEU A 207 13.48 -6.37 17.70
CA LEU A 207 14.94 -6.49 17.54
C LEU A 207 15.62 -7.04 18.81
N VAL A 208 14.97 -6.95 19.97
CA VAL A 208 15.48 -7.37 21.27
C VAL A 208 15.10 -8.81 21.64
N SER A 209 14.31 -9.49 20.81
CA SER A 209 13.92 -10.90 21.04
C SER A 209 15.15 -11.82 21.12
N LEU A 210 15.07 -12.86 21.95
CA LEU A 210 16.19 -13.75 22.27
C LEU A 210 16.81 -14.39 20.99
N GLY A 211 15.98 -14.66 19.97
CA GLY A 211 16.44 -15.16 18.67
C GLY A 211 17.29 -14.16 17.89
N ASN A 212 16.95 -12.88 17.90
CA ASN A 212 17.73 -11.82 17.25
C ASN A 212 19.03 -11.54 18.00
N ARG A 213 19.04 -11.61 19.33
CA ARG A 213 20.26 -11.48 20.15
C ARG A 213 21.28 -12.60 19.91
N ILE A 214 20.83 -13.83 19.68
CA ILE A 214 21.71 -14.95 19.33
C ILE A 214 22.24 -14.80 17.89
N GLY A 215 21.43 -14.26 16.96
CA GLY A 215 21.88 -13.94 15.60
C GLY A 215 22.94 -12.83 15.54
N MET A 216 22.86 -11.82 16.42
CA MET A 216 23.83 -10.72 16.48
C MET A 216 25.17 -11.11 17.14
N THR A 217 25.22 -12.19 17.91
CA THR A 217 26.46 -12.68 18.54
C THR A 217 27.27 -13.59 17.63
N PHE A 218 26.65 -14.18 16.60
CA PHE A 218 27.32 -14.92 15.53
C PHE A 218 27.05 -14.21 14.20
N GLY A 219 27.74 -13.09 13.97
CA GLY A 219 27.57 -12.24 12.79
C GLY A 219 27.47 -13.05 11.50
N LYS A 220 26.30 -12.98 10.85
CA LYS A 220 26.15 -13.41 9.47
C LYS A 220 26.47 -12.20 8.58
N GLY A 221 27.67 -12.22 8.01
CA GLY A 221 28.03 -11.39 6.86
C GLY A 221 27.38 -11.86 5.58
#